data_AF-A0A1C3RLV8-F1
#
_entry.id   AF-A0A1C3RLV8-F1
#
_cell.length_a   1.000
_cell.length_b   1.000
_cell.length_c   1.000
_cell.angle_alpha   90.00
_cell.angle_beta   90.00
_cell.angle_gamma   90.00
#
_symmetry.space_group_name_H-M   'P 1'
#
loop_
_entity.id
_entity.type
_entity.pdbx_description
1 polymer ?
#
loop_
_entity_poly.entity_id
_entity_poly.type
_entity_poly.pdbx_seq_one_letter_code
_entity_poly.pdbx_strand_id
1 'polypeptide(L)'
;MQPSFSPQPPRFSRSTRMFSPITLRILAVNMLALGILVIGILYLGEYRRGLILSEVSGLEIQGEMFAAALGEGASIKQVDKNKTLVFSVARQMVGRLVQKGTRARLFALDSSLMADSGELIRRSAENPIHQNESTIEKGLRLAQEFSSKVLFGEQDLPLYIEPPIQTASHFPEAAMALNGEYGGMIRETVDGGIMISVAVPVTRDNHILGALLLSKGSEDIEGALFDVRLHIFKVFLISFGVTIFLSLYFAGTIARPLRKLSKAAHTLRTGMNQRDEIPDLTKRNDEIGDLSQALREMTQALWHRMDAIESFAADVSHELKNPLTSLRSAVETAARVDNPKAQKRLMDIIQHDVSRLDRLITDISEASRVDAEMSRAKTEDIDLCAMLNTLVDIHQAPKEADQANTTPKLVLNAQGQGNYHILGMEGRLVQVFRNLIGNALTFSPKDGTITLTLASHKNSLNILIEDEGPGIPPGNEEKIFKRFYTERPETDEFGNHSGLGLAISKQIVEAHGGTITAENKTDNQGKITGARFIVNLAKS
;
A
#
# COMPACT_ATOMS: atom_id res chain seq x y z
N MET A 1 -39.50 8.56 3.70
CA MET A 1 -38.66 7.58 2.98
C MET A 1 -37.20 7.89 3.28
N GLN A 2 -36.64 7.25 4.31
CA GLN A 2 -35.21 7.33 4.64
C GLN A 2 -34.53 6.05 4.13
N PRO A 3 -33.33 6.13 3.53
CA PRO A 3 -32.65 4.97 2.99
C PRO A 3 -32.01 4.16 4.12
N SER A 4 -32.25 2.85 4.12
CA SER A 4 -31.63 1.88 5.02
C SER A 4 -30.14 1.74 4.72
N PHE A 5 -29.28 2.26 5.60
CA PHE A 5 -27.85 1.99 5.56
C PHE A 5 -27.58 0.58 6.11
N SER A 6 -27.35 -0.37 5.21
CA SER A 6 -26.80 -1.68 5.54
C SER A 6 -25.27 -1.58 5.44
N PRO A 7 -24.49 -1.76 6.53
CA PRO A 7 -23.04 -1.79 6.41
C PRO A 7 -22.63 -3.12 5.79
N GLN A 8 -22.25 -3.10 4.51
CA GLN A 8 -21.56 -4.25 3.92
C GLN A 8 -20.18 -4.36 4.60
N PRO A 9 -19.77 -5.55 5.07
CA PRO A 9 -18.44 -5.72 5.62
C PRO A 9 -17.41 -5.47 4.52
N PRO A 10 -16.35 -4.69 4.78
CA PRO A 10 -15.33 -4.45 3.78
C PRO A 10 -14.63 -5.78 3.48
N ARG A 11 -14.73 -6.23 2.23
CA ARG A 11 -13.96 -7.37 1.71
C ARG A 11 -12.50 -6.96 1.57
N PHE A 12 -11.77 -6.90 2.68
CA PHE A 12 -10.32 -6.81 2.66
C PHE A 12 -9.74 -8.16 2.26
N SER A 13 -9.59 -8.37 0.95
CA SER A 13 -8.66 -9.35 0.42
C SER A 13 -7.25 -8.98 0.90
N ARG A 14 -6.77 -9.64 1.96
CA ARG A 14 -5.38 -9.60 2.41
C ARG A 14 -4.50 -10.31 1.38
N SER A 15 -4.26 -9.65 0.25
CA SER A 15 -3.11 -9.95 -0.59
C SER A 15 -1.93 -9.23 0.03
N THR A 16 -1.15 -9.92 0.87
CA THR A 16 0.17 -9.48 1.31
C THR A 16 1.11 -9.47 0.10
N ARG A 17 0.95 -8.49 -0.79
CA ARG A 17 1.97 -8.18 -1.79
C ARG A 17 3.14 -7.57 -1.04
N MET A 18 4.29 -8.25 -1.05
CA MET A 18 5.55 -7.77 -0.46
C MET A 18 5.93 -6.36 -0.93
N PHE A 19 5.40 -5.90 -2.06
CA PHE A 19 5.62 -4.57 -2.60
C PHE A 19 4.31 -3.89 -2.97
N SER A 20 4.13 -2.65 -2.52
CA SER A 20 3.01 -1.80 -2.94
C SER A 20 3.08 -1.57 -4.46
N PRO A 21 1.94 -1.58 -5.18
CA PRO A 21 1.90 -1.26 -6.61
C PRO A 21 2.51 0.12 -6.93
N ILE A 22 2.49 1.05 -5.97
CA ILE A 22 3.16 2.36 -6.07
C ILE A 22 4.68 2.19 -6.07
N THR A 23 5.22 1.40 -5.13
CA THR A 23 6.65 1.12 -5.05
C THR A 23 7.14 0.42 -6.31
N LEU A 24 6.35 -0.51 -6.85
CA LEU A 24 6.67 -1.20 -8.11
C LEU A 24 6.70 -0.25 -9.30
N ARG A 25 5.76 0.71 -9.39
CA ARG A 25 5.73 1.74 -10.43
C ARG A 25 6.95 2.67 -10.35
N ILE A 26 7.31 3.12 -9.15
CA ILE A 26 8.49 3.99 -8.95
C ILE A 26 9.77 3.23 -9.32
N LEU A 27 9.90 1.98 -8.89
CA LEU A 27 11.07 1.16 -9.19
C LEU A 27 11.17 0.84 -10.69
N ALA A 28 10.05 0.53 -11.36
CA ALA A 28 10.02 0.26 -12.80
C ALA A 28 10.48 1.49 -13.62
N VAL A 29 10.05 2.69 -13.24
CA VAL A 29 10.46 3.93 -13.91
C VAL A 29 11.95 4.22 -13.74
N ASN A 30 12.50 3.94 -12.56
CA ASN A 30 13.93 4.10 -12.30
C ASN A 30 14.79 3.05 -13.01
N MET A 31 14.28 1.83 -13.15
CA MET A 31 14.97 0.75 -13.87
C MET A 31 15.01 0.96 -15.38
N LEU A 32 14.11 1.76 -15.96
CA LEU A 32 14.05 1.98 -17.41
C LEU A 32 15.33 2.65 -17.94
N ALA A 33 15.77 3.74 -17.32
CA ALA A 33 16.99 4.45 -17.74
C ALA A 33 18.24 3.57 -17.61
N LEU A 34 18.28 2.75 -16.55
CA LEU A 34 19.39 1.84 -16.28
C LEU A 34 19.40 0.67 -17.26
N GLY A 35 18.23 0.13 -17.61
CA GLY A 35 18.06 -0.90 -18.62
C GLY A 35 18.50 -0.44 -20.02
N ILE A 36 18.14 0.79 -20.41
CA ILE A 36 18.60 1.39 -21.68
C ILE A 36 20.12 1.47 -21.73
N LEU A 37 20.76 1.87 -20.63
CA LEU A 37 22.22 1.92 -20.55
C LEU A 37 22.84 0.53 -20.76
N VAL A 38 22.38 -0.48 -20.01
CA VAL A 38 22.87 -1.86 -20.12
C VAL A 38 22.70 -2.41 -21.54
N ILE A 39 21.52 -2.21 -22.14
CA ILE A 39 21.25 -2.66 -23.52
C ILE A 39 22.17 -1.95 -24.52
N GLY A 40 22.36 -0.63 -24.37
CA GLY A 40 23.27 0.14 -25.21
C GLY A 40 24.71 -0.37 -25.15
N ILE A 41 25.17 -0.75 -23.96
CA ILE A 41 26.50 -1.32 -23.75
C ILE A 41 26.64 -2.67 -24.44
N LEU A 42 25.67 -3.58 -24.27
CA LEU A 42 25.67 -4.88 -24.93
C LEU A 42 25.65 -4.75 -26.46
N TYR A 43 24.84 -3.81 -26.97
CA TYR A 43 24.77 -3.50 -28.41
C TYR A 43 26.12 -3.01 -28.96
N LEU A 44 26.84 -2.19 -28.21
CA LEU A 44 28.15 -1.67 -28.61
C LEU A 44 29.20 -2.78 -28.77
N GLY A 45 29.15 -3.81 -27.93
CA GLY A 45 30.02 -4.98 -28.04
C GLY A 45 29.79 -5.75 -29.35
N GLU A 46 28.53 -6.05 -29.68
CA GLU A 46 28.18 -6.73 -30.93
C GLU A 46 28.47 -5.86 -32.16
N TYR A 47 28.22 -4.56 -32.09
CA TYR A 47 28.53 -3.62 -33.17
C TYR A 47 30.04 -3.56 -33.46
N ARG A 48 30.88 -3.49 -32.42
CA ARG A 48 32.35 -3.55 -32.56
C ARG A 48 32.79 -4.86 -33.22
N ARG A 49 32.26 -6.00 -32.78
CA ARG A 49 32.59 -7.31 -33.36
C ARG A 49 32.23 -7.38 -34.84
N GLY A 50 31.06 -6.86 -35.22
CA GLY A 50 30.63 -6.77 -36.62
C GLY A 50 31.58 -5.93 -37.48
N LEU A 51 32.02 -4.76 -37.00
CA LEU A 51 32.98 -3.91 -37.70
C LEU A 51 34.33 -4.60 -37.91
N ILE A 52 34.86 -5.24 -36.87
CA ILE A 52 36.14 -5.97 -36.96
C ILE A 52 36.06 -7.10 -37.98
N LEU A 53 35.00 -7.91 -37.95
CA LEU A 53 34.80 -9.01 -38.92
C LEU A 53 34.68 -8.49 -40.35
N SER A 54 33.96 -7.40 -40.55
CA SER A 54 33.85 -6.74 -41.86
C SER A 54 35.20 -6.24 -42.36
N GLU A 55 36.03 -5.68 -41.47
CA GLU A 55 37.34 -5.16 -41.85
C GLU A 55 38.32 -6.29 -42.18
N VAL A 56 38.33 -7.38 -41.40
CA VAL A 56 39.12 -8.58 -41.68
C VAL A 56 38.75 -9.15 -43.06
N SER A 57 37.46 -9.35 -43.33
CA SER A 57 37.00 -9.87 -44.63
C SER A 57 37.34 -8.93 -45.79
N GLY A 58 37.24 -7.61 -45.57
CA GLY A 58 37.65 -6.60 -46.55
C GLY A 58 39.15 -6.68 -46.88
N LEU A 59 40.00 -6.81 -45.86
CA LEU A 59 41.44 -6.98 -46.04
C LEU A 59 41.80 -8.31 -46.73
N GLU A 60 41.06 -9.37 -46.47
CA GLU A 60 41.25 -10.67 -47.12
C GLU A 60 40.98 -10.57 -48.64
N ILE A 61 39.84 -9.99 -49.03
CA ILE A 61 39.47 -9.79 -50.44
C ILE A 61 40.49 -8.87 -51.14
N GLN A 62 40.91 -7.78 -50.47
CA GLN A 62 41.95 -6.89 -51.00
C GLN A 62 43.29 -7.61 -51.15
N GLY A 63 43.67 -8.41 -50.15
CA GLY A 63 44.89 -9.21 -50.15
C GLY A 63 44.92 -10.21 -51.29
N GLU A 64 43.80 -10.88 -51.56
CA GLU A 64 43.65 -11.82 -52.69
C GLU A 64 43.84 -11.13 -54.04
N MET A 65 43.16 -9.99 -54.26
CA MET A 65 43.31 -9.22 -55.50
C MET A 65 44.76 -8.73 -55.69
N PHE A 66 45.40 -8.26 -54.63
CA PHE A 66 46.79 -7.79 -54.70
C PHE A 66 47.77 -8.96 -54.89
N ALA A 67 47.57 -10.07 -54.20
CA ALA A 67 48.39 -11.26 -54.34
C ALA A 67 48.30 -11.84 -55.75
N ALA A 68 47.11 -11.90 -56.36
CA ALA A 68 46.92 -12.31 -57.74
C ALA A 68 47.66 -11.37 -58.72
N ALA A 69 47.50 -10.05 -58.55
CA ALA A 69 48.19 -9.06 -59.40
C ALA A 69 49.72 -9.12 -59.26
N LEU A 70 50.24 -9.32 -58.03
CA LEU A 70 51.67 -9.45 -57.77
C LEU A 70 52.23 -10.77 -58.33
N GLY A 71 51.44 -11.85 -58.28
CA GLY A 71 51.80 -13.14 -58.88
C GLY A 71 51.95 -13.06 -60.39
N GLU A 72 51.02 -12.39 -61.07
CA GLU A 72 51.07 -12.16 -62.52
C GLU A 72 52.23 -11.24 -62.95
N GLY A 73 52.46 -10.16 -62.18
CA GLY A 73 53.55 -9.21 -62.42
C GLY A 73 54.96 -9.74 -62.14
N ALA A 74 55.07 -10.95 -61.56
CA ALA A 74 56.35 -11.52 -61.15
C ALA A 74 57.09 -12.21 -62.31
N SER A 75 58.15 -11.60 -62.84
CA SER A 75 59.00 -12.27 -63.85
C SER A 75 59.94 -13.31 -63.21
N ILE A 76 59.94 -14.55 -63.74
CA ILE A 76 60.83 -15.62 -63.29
C ILE A 76 62.16 -15.50 -64.06
N LYS A 77 63.26 -15.18 -63.38
CA LYS A 77 64.60 -15.40 -63.95
C LYS A 77 65.05 -16.80 -63.59
N GLN A 78 65.26 -17.65 -64.60
CA GLN A 78 65.83 -18.97 -64.43
C GLN A 78 67.35 -18.87 -64.49
N VAL A 79 67.98 -18.70 -63.33
CA VAL A 79 69.43 -18.86 -63.16
C VAL A 79 69.63 -19.98 -62.15
N ASP A 80 70.10 -21.13 -62.64
CA ASP A 80 70.60 -22.28 -61.87
C ASP A 80 69.64 -22.88 -60.81
N LYS A 81 68.70 -23.74 -61.26
CA LYS A 81 67.76 -24.60 -60.49
C LYS A 81 66.91 -23.97 -59.37
N ASN A 82 67.20 -22.77 -58.89
CA ASN A 82 66.40 -22.00 -57.94
C ASN A 82 65.65 -20.90 -58.70
N LYS A 83 64.32 -20.99 -58.70
CA LYS A 83 63.45 -19.93 -59.21
C LYS A 83 63.55 -18.73 -58.26
N THR A 84 64.32 -17.72 -58.61
CA THR A 84 64.40 -16.45 -57.87
C THR A 84 63.63 -15.37 -58.61
N LEU A 85 62.74 -14.70 -57.89
CA LEU A 85 61.84 -13.70 -58.44
C LEU A 85 62.52 -12.34 -58.46
N VAL A 86 62.51 -11.67 -59.61
CA VAL A 86 62.99 -10.28 -59.71
C VAL A 86 61.82 -9.34 -59.47
N PHE A 87 61.60 -9.00 -58.22
CA PHE A 87 60.44 -8.23 -57.75
C PHE A 87 60.64 -6.70 -57.74
N SER A 88 61.50 -6.15 -58.60
CA SER A 88 61.68 -4.69 -58.71
C SER A 88 60.37 -3.96 -59.06
N VAL A 89 59.51 -4.61 -59.86
CA VAL A 89 58.16 -4.14 -60.20
C VAL A 89 57.18 -4.34 -59.04
N ALA A 90 57.25 -5.47 -58.32
CA ALA A 90 56.38 -5.72 -57.16
C ALA A 90 56.62 -4.72 -56.03
N ARG A 91 57.86 -4.27 -55.80
CA ARG A 91 58.12 -3.19 -54.83
C ARG A 91 57.41 -1.89 -55.20
N GLN A 92 57.36 -1.54 -56.50
CA GLN A 92 56.58 -0.39 -56.98
C GLN A 92 55.07 -0.62 -56.91
N MET A 93 54.60 -1.84 -57.17
CA MET A 93 53.18 -2.21 -57.08
C MET A 93 52.68 -2.18 -55.64
N VAL A 94 53.41 -2.77 -54.69
CA VAL A 94 53.09 -2.78 -53.25
C VAL A 94 52.94 -1.36 -52.70
N GLY A 95 53.82 -0.43 -53.10
CA GLY A 95 53.70 0.97 -52.67
C GLY A 95 52.55 1.77 -53.33
N ARG A 96 52.01 1.30 -54.47
CA ARG A 96 50.95 2.01 -55.23
C ARG A 96 49.56 1.41 -55.07
N LEU A 97 49.46 0.12 -54.78
CA LEU A 97 48.19 -0.61 -54.63
C LEU A 97 47.53 -0.36 -53.27
N VAL A 98 48.32 0.02 -52.27
CA VAL A 98 47.85 0.16 -50.89
C VAL A 98 47.18 1.51 -50.69
N GLN A 99 45.97 1.50 -50.13
CA GLN A 99 45.24 2.71 -49.75
C GLN A 99 45.80 3.35 -48.47
N LYS A 100 45.46 4.62 -48.24
CA LYS A 100 45.86 5.35 -47.03
C LYS A 100 45.36 4.60 -45.78
N GLY A 101 46.25 4.41 -44.80
CA GLY A 101 45.94 3.72 -43.54
C GLY A 101 46.10 2.20 -43.58
N THR A 102 46.46 1.60 -44.72
CA THR A 102 46.85 0.19 -44.83
C THR A 102 48.36 0.09 -45.12
N ARG A 103 49.02 -0.97 -44.64
CA ARG A 103 50.44 -1.27 -44.91
C ARG A 103 50.52 -2.67 -45.47
N ALA A 104 51.22 -2.81 -46.58
CA ALA A 104 51.50 -4.09 -47.19
C ALA A 104 52.98 -4.43 -47.03
N ARG A 105 53.25 -5.64 -46.58
CA ARG A 105 54.58 -6.24 -46.51
C ARG A 105 54.59 -7.51 -47.36
N LEU A 106 55.56 -7.60 -48.26
CA LEU A 106 55.75 -8.78 -49.11
C LEU A 106 56.96 -9.56 -48.59
N PHE A 107 56.76 -10.82 -48.26
CA PHE A 107 57.79 -11.75 -47.80
C PHE A 107 58.11 -12.78 -48.88
N ALA A 108 59.39 -13.11 -49.04
CA ALA A 108 59.82 -14.22 -49.88
C ALA A 108 59.71 -15.57 -49.15
N LEU A 109 59.91 -16.67 -49.88
CA LEU A 109 59.91 -18.04 -49.34
C LEU A 109 60.99 -18.28 -48.26
N ASP A 110 62.08 -17.52 -48.27
CA ASP A 110 63.12 -17.55 -47.22
C ASP A 110 62.75 -16.72 -45.97
N SER A 111 61.49 -16.29 -45.88
CA SER A 111 60.93 -15.44 -44.81
C SER A 111 61.47 -14.01 -44.76
N SER A 112 62.33 -13.59 -45.69
CA SER A 112 62.88 -12.23 -45.70
C SER A 112 61.90 -11.21 -46.30
N LEU A 113 61.92 -9.98 -45.78
CA LEU A 113 61.09 -8.88 -46.27
C LEU A 113 61.62 -8.35 -47.62
N MET A 114 60.79 -8.43 -48.64
CA MET A 114 61.12 -8.03 -50.02
C MET A 114 60.66 -6.61 -50.35
N ALA A 115 59.46 -6.25 -49.90
CA ALA A 115 58.87 -4.94 -50.11
C ALA A 115 57.99 -4.55 -48.92
N ASP A 116 57.94 -3.25 -48.64
CA ASP A 116 57.13 -2.63 -47.61
C ASP A 116 56.57 -1.32 -48.15
N SER A 117 55.27 -1.10 -48.00
CA SER A 117 54.62 0.12 -48.46
C SER A 117 54.88 1.33 -47.55
N GLY A 118 55.49 1.15 -46.38
CA GLY A 118 55.89 2.24 -45.47
C GLY A 118 55.35 2.10 -44.05
N GLU A 119 55.71 3.02 -43.14
CA GLU A 119 55.24 2.99 -41.75
C GLU A 119 53.75 3.39 -41.66
N LEU A 120 52.95 2.52 -41.02
CA LEU A 120 51.53 2.79 -40.73
C LEU A 120 51.36 3.67 -39.48
N ILE A 121 52.35 3.61 -38.58
CA ILE A 121 52.38 4.34 -37.32
C ILE A 121 53.34 5.51 -37.52
N ARG A 122 52.81 6.73 -37.51
CA ARG A 122 53.65 7.92 -37.41
C ARG A 122 54.44 7.77 -36.10
N ARG A 123 55.77 7.66 -36.16
CA ARG A 123 56.63 7.73 -34.97
C ARG A 123 56.27 9.02 -34.20
N SER A 124 55.44 8.90 -33.17
CA SER A 124 55.44 9.81 -32.03
C SER A 124 56.70 9.50 -31.22
N ALA A 125 57.85 9.78 -31.81
CA ALA A 125 59.12 9.88 -31.11
C ALA A 125 59.33 11.36 -30.73
N GLU A 126 58.39 11.90 -29.95
CA GLU A 126 58.63 13.05 -29.08
C GLU A 126 58.04 12.71 -27.72
N ASN A 127 58.93 12.63 -26.73
CA ASN A 127 58.63 12.39 -25.31
C ASN A 127 57.37 13.14 -24.84
N PRO A 128 56.45 12.52 -24.09
CA PRO A 128 55.57 13.31 -23.25
C PRO A 128 56.40 13.78 -22.07
N ILE A 129 56.92 15.00 -22.18
CA ILE A 129 57.27 15.79 -20.99
C ILE A 129 55.96 15.89 -20.19
N HIS A 130 55.94 15.29 -19.00
CA HIS A 130 54.89 15.47 -18.01
C HIS A 130 54.72 16.97 -17.72
N GLN A 131 53.85 17.66 -18.44
CA GLN A 131 53.36 18.98 -18.05
C GLN A 131 51.95 18.82 -17.51
N ASN A 132 51.89 18.76 -16.19
CA ASN A 132 50.76 19.12 -15.33
C ASN A 132 49.36 18.78 -15.89
N GLU A 133 49.08 17.47 -16.02
CA GLU A 133 47.73 16.97 -16.30
C GLU A 133 46.74 17.57 -15.31
N SER A 134 45.71 18.24 -15.83
CA SER A 134 44.62 18.77 -15.01
C SER A 134 43.88 17.62 -14.31
N THR A 135 43.27 17.89 -13.16
CA THR A 135 42.44 16.90 -12.45
C THR A 135 41.30 16.36 -13.32
N ILE A 136 40.87 17.13 -14.31
CA ILE A 136 39.84 16.77 -15.30
C ILE A 136 40.39 15.73 -16.28
N GLU A 137 41.61 15.88 -16.79
CA GLU A 137 42.25 14.92 -17.70
C GLU A 137 42.55 13.59 -17.00
N LYS A 138 43.00 13.63 -15.74
CA LYS A 138 43.14 12.40 -14.92
C LYS A 138 41.80 11.71 -14.69
N GLY A 139 40.75 12.49 -14.41
CA GLY A 139 39.39 11.98 -14.27
C GLY A 139 38.87 11.36 -15.57
N LEU A 140 39.16 11.97 -16.71
CA LEU A 140 38.77 11.48 -18.03
C LEU A 140 39.51 10.18 -18.40
N ARG A 141 40.81 10.09 -18.07
CA ARG A 141 41.61 8.88 -18.30
C ARG A 141 41.18 7.73 -17.41
N LEU A 142 40.91 7.99 -16.13
CA LEU A 142 40.33 7.00 -15.19
C LEU A 142 38.93 6.57 -15.64
N ALA A 143 38.11 7.50 -16.14
CA ALA A 143 36.81 7.16 -16.71
C ALA A 143 36.96 6.32 -17.99
N GLN A 144 37.95 6.60 -18.85
CA GLN A 144 38.27 5.80 -20.03
C GLN A 144 38.73 4.39 -19.65
N GLU A 145 39.70 4.24 -18.74
CA GLU A 145 40.18 2.95 -18.22
C GLU A 145 39.08 2.15 -17.51
N PHE A 146 38.19 2.81 -16.75
CA PHE A 146 37.07 2.15 -16.10
C PHE A 146 35.99 1.74 -17.10
N SER A 147 35.73 2.59 -18.10
CA SER A 147 34.78 2.28 -19.18
C SER A 147 35.27 1.13 -20.05
N SER A 148 36.56 1.08 -20.39
CA SER A 148 37.15 0.01 -21.19
C SER A 148 37.04 -1.34 -20.48
N LYS A 149 37.32 -1.38 -19.16
CA LYS A 149 37.22 -2.60 -18.35
C LYS A 149 35.80 -3.08 -18.06
N VAL A 150 34.89 -2.18 -17.71
CA VAL A 150 33.54 -2.57 -17.26
C VAL A 150 32.57 -2.78 -18.43
N LEU A 151 32.77 -2.10 -19.56
CA LEU A 151 31.82 -2.10 -20.67
C LEU A 151 32.20 -3.01 -21.84
N PHE A 152 33.48 -3.32 -22.04
CA PHE A 152 33.94 -3.95 -23.29
C PHE A 152 34.42 -5.39 -23.15
N GLY A 153 34.58 -5.89 -21.92
CA GLY A 153 35.15 -7.21 -21.66
C GLY A 153 36.63 -7.28 -22.04
N GLU A 154 37.46 -7.90 -21.21
CA GLU A 154 38.82 -8.25 -21.58
C GLU A 154 38.75 -9.25 -22.75
N GLN A 155 39.00 -8.78 -23.97
CA GLN A 155 39.59 -9.67 -24.96
C GLN A 155 41.09 -9.57 -24.74
N ASP A 156 41.69 -10.64 -24.24
CA ASP A 156 43.15 -10.80 -24.15
C ASP A 156 43.72 -10.89 -25.58
N LEU A 157 43.77 -9.75 -26.26
CA LEU A 157 44.39 -9.63 -27.56
C LEU A 157 45.91 -9.56 -27.35
N PRO A 158 46.71 -10.31 -28.13
CA PRO A 158 48.15 -10.20 -28.04
C PRO A 158 48.60 -8.79 -28.44
N LEU A 159 49.57 -8.23 -27.72
CA LEU A 159 50.10 -6.90 -27.99
C LEU A 159 50.86 -6.88 -29.33
N TYR A 160 50.57 -5.90 -30.18
CA TYR A 160 51.29 -5.61 -31.40
C TYR A 160 52.64 -4.96 -31.05
N ILE A 161 53.72 -5.69 -31.31
CA ILE A 161 55.08 -5.20 -31.17
C ILE A 161 55.73 -5.26 -32.55
N GLU A 162 56.18 -4.12 -33.07
CA GLU A 162 56.89 -4.06 -34.34
C GLU A 162 58.31 -4.62 -34.17
N PRO A 163 58.66 -5.76 -34.80
CA PRO A 163 59.98 -6.33 -34.64
C PRO A 163 61.04 -5.48 -35.36
N PRO A 164 62.26 -5.32 -34.79
CA PRO A 164 63.33 -4.55 -35.41
C PRO A 164 63.84 -5.18 -36.72
N ILE A 165 63.69 -6.51 -36.85
CA ILE A 165 63.94 -7.26 -38.08
C ILE A 165 62.62 -7.88 -38.54
N GLN A 166 62.18 -7.47 -39.72
CA GLN A 166 60.91 -7.87 -40.31
C GLN A 166 61.08 -9.22 -41.03
N THR A 167 60.70 -10.31 -40.37
CA THR A 167 60.75 -11.67 -40.91
C THR A 167 59.35 -12.28 -40.83
N ALA A 168 58.97 -13.09 -41.82
CA ALA A 168 57.66 -13.74 -41.83
C ALA A 168 57.38 -14.58 -40.57
N SER A 169 58.41 -15.13 -39.93
CA SER A 169 58.29 -15.88 -38.67
C SER A 169 57.80 -15.08 -37.47
N HIS A 170 57.95 -13.74 -37.47
CA HIS A 170 57.42 -12.88 -36.41
C HIS A 170 55.91 -12.64 -36.55
N PHE A 171 55.34 -12.99 -37.70
CA PHE A 171 53.92 -12.84 -38.02
C PHE A 171 53.35 -14.23 -38.35
N PRO A 172 52.75 -14.95 -37.37
CA PRO A 172 52.17 -16.27 -37.59
C PRO A 172 51.26 -16.36 -38.82
N GLU A 173 50.48 -15.32 -39.07
CA GLU A 173 49.63 -15.19 -40.25
C GLU A 173 50.44 -15.20 -41.57
N ALA A 174 51.59 -14.52 -41.63
CA ALA A 174 52.46 -14.52 -42.80
C ALA A 174 53.13 -15.90 -43.01
N ALA A 175 53.47 -16.59 -41.92
CA ALA A 175 53.98 -17.96 -41.98
C ALA A 175 52.93 -18.95 -42.52
N MET A 176 51.65 -18.79 -42.15
CA MET A 176 50.54 -19.57 -42.72
C MET A 176 50.40 -19.33 -44.23
N ALA A 177 50.50 -18.07 -44.67
CA ALA A 177 50.48 -17.70 -46.09
C ALA A 177 51.65 -18.26 -46.88
N LEU A 178 52.86 -18.37 -46.31
CA LEU A 178 53.98 -19.03 -46.99
C LEU A 178 53.75 -20.54 -47.21
N ASN A 179 52.87 -21.16 -46.41
CA ASN A 179 52.45 -22.55 -46.58
C ASN A 179 51.23 -22.70 -47.52
N GLY A 180 50.70 -21.59 -48.05
CA GLY A 180 49.56 -21.58 -48.97
C GLY A 180 48.20 -21.40 -48.30
N GLU A 181 48.15 -21.13 -47.01
CA GLU A 181 46.91 -20.92 -46.26
C GLU A 181 46.65 -19.43 -45.96
N TYR A 182 45.38 -19.03 -45.85
CA TYR A 182 45.03 -17.68 -45.44
C TYR A 182 45.21 -17.53 -43.92
N GLY A 183 45.88 -16.46 -43.49
CA GLY A 183 46.12 -16.17 -42.08
C GLY A 183 45.54 -14.83 -41.66
N GLY A 184 44.74 -14.79 -40.59
CA GLY A 184 44.21 -13.55 -40.02
C GLY A 184 44.55 -13.44 -38.54
N MET A 185 44.96 -12.25 -38.09
CA MET A 185 45.29 -11.99 -36.68
C MET A 185 44.85 -10.58 -36.27
N ILE A 186 44.32 -10.47 -35.05
CA ILE A 186 43.93 -9.21 -34.42
C ILE A 186 44.82 -9.02 -33.19
N ARG A 187 45.43 -7.84 -33.06
CA ARG A 187 46.35 -7.48 -31.97
C ARG A 187 45.98 -6.14 -31.36
N GLU A 188 46.32 -5.91 -30.11
CA GLU A 188 46.15 -4.60 -29.45
C GLU A 188 47.41 -3.75 -29.62
N THR A 189 47.31 -2.46 -29.94
CA THR A 189 48.46 -1.57 -30.01
C THR A 189 48.83 -1.03 -28.64
N VAL A 190 50.06 -0.51 -28.48
CA VAL A 190 50.53 0.08 -27.22
C VAL A 190 49.65 1.26 -26.75
N ASP A 191 49.00 1.94 -27.69
CA ASP A 191 48.09 3.06 -27.42
C ASP A 191 46.64 2.60 -27.12
N GLY A 192 46.38 1.28 -27.02
CA GLY A 192 45.06 0.71 -26.72
C GLY A 192 44.12 0.58 -27.93
N GLY A 193 44.64 0.80 -29.14
CA GLY A 193 43.92 0.57 -30.40
C GLY A 193 43.99 -0.89 -30.84
N ILE A 194 43.36 -1.21 -31.97
CA ILE A 194 43.41 -2.55 -32.57
C ILE A 194 44.19 -2.48 -33.88
N MET A 195 45.09 -3.44 -34.07
CA MET A 195 45.78 -3.71 -35.31
C MET A 195 45.22 -4.99 -35.92
N ILE A 196 44.67 -4.87 -37.13
CA ILE A 196 44.16 -6.01 -37.89
C ILE A 196 45.19 -6.36 -38.96
N SER A 197 45.54 -7.63 -39.06
CA SER A 197 46.51 -8.15 -40.01
C SER A 197 45.96 -9.37 -40.73
N VAL A 198 46.08 -9.40 -42.05
CA VAL A 198 45.67 -10.51 -42.92
C VAL A 198 46.80 -10.83 -43.87
N ALA A 199 47.14 -12.10 -44.02
CA ALA A 199 48.18 -12.58 -44.89
C ALA A 199 47.61 -13.54 -45.94
N VAL A 200 48.02 -13.33 -47.20
CA VAL A 200 47.55 -14.09 -48.36
C VAL A 200 48.75 -14.62 -49.14
N PRO A 201 48.73 -15.89 -49.60
CA PRO A 201 49.79 -16.44 -50.45
C PRO A 201 49.82 -15.76 -51.82
N VAL A 202 51.00 -15.31 -52.24
CA VAL A 202 51.22 -14.85 -53.62
C VAL A 202 51.54 -16.07 -54.45
N THR A 203 50.65 -16.44 -55.38
CA THR A 203 50.83 -17.64 -56.21
C THR A 203 50.86 -17.31 -57.69
N ARG A 204 51.54 -18.15 -58.47
CA ARG A 204 51.53 -18.14 -59.94
C ARG A 204 51.62 -19.57 -60.44
N ASP A 205 50.77 -19.95 -61.39
CA ASP A 205 50.74 -21.31 -61.95
C ASP A 205 50.73 -22.39 -60.84
N ASN A 206 49.94 -22.17 -59.79
CA ASN A 206 49.82 -23.04 -58.61
C ASN A 206 51.10 -23.23 -57.77
N HIS A 207 52.09 -22.34 -57.90
CA HIS A 207 53.28 -22.30 -57.06
C HIS A 207 53.26 -21.07 -56.16
N ILE A 208 53.57 -21.25 -54.87
CA ILE A 208 53.70 -20.16 -53.91
C ILE A 208 55.03 -19.44 -54.17
N LEU A 209 54.94 -18.14 -54.38
CA LEU A 209 56.06 -17.24 -54.66
C LEU A 209 56.47 -16.43 -53.43
N GLY A 210 55.56 -16.26 -52.47
CA GLY A 210 55.77 -15.48 -51.25
C GLY A 210 54.46 -15.27 -50.50
N ALA A 211 54.49 -14.41 -49.49
CA ALA A 211 53.31 -14.03 -48.69
C ALA A 211 53.13 -12.52 -48.65
N LEU A 212 51.92 -12.06 -48.91
CA LEU A 212 51.53 -10.65 -48.79
C LEU A 212 50.80 -10.47 -47.46
N LEU A 213 51.39 -9.72 -46.53
CA LEU A 213 50.79 -9.31 -45.26
C LEU A 213 50.22 -7.90 -45.41
N LEU A 214 48.92 -7.77 -45.30
CA LEU A 214 48.23 -6.50 -45.13
C LEU A 214 47.99 -6.24 -43.66
N SER A 215 48.21 -5.01 -43.22
CA SER A 215 47.96 -4.59 -41.85
C SER A 215 47.26 -3.23 -41.87
N LYS A 216 46.19 -3.05 -41.09
CA LYS A 216 45.43 -1.81 -40.96
C LYS A 216 45.12 -1.50 -39.49
N GLY A 217 45.21 -0.23 -39.12
CA GLY A 217 44.91 0.27 -37.78
C GLY A 217 43.42 0.57 -37.57
N SER A 218 43.01 0.73 -36.30
CA SER A 218 41.62 0.91 -35.88
C SER A 218 41.07 2.34 -35.94
N GLU A 219 41.78 3.31 -36.51
CA GLU A 219 41.37 4.73 -36.50
C GLU A 219 39.92 4.92 -37.00
N ASP A 220 39.55 4.24 -38.09
CA ASP A 220 38.19 4.27 -38.65
C ASP A 220 37.15 3.61 -37.73
N ILE A 221 37.52 2.51 -37.08
CA ILE A 221 36.64 1.75 -36.16
C ILE A 221 36.39 2.55 -34.88
N GLU A 222 37.41 3.20 -34.34
CA GLU A 222 37.31 4.02 -33.13
C GLU A 222 36.40 5.24 -33.34
N GLY A 223 36.51 5.90 -34.50
CA GLY A 223 35.60 6.99 -34.88
C GLY A 223 34.14 6.52 -34.94
N ALA A 224 33.87 5.39 -35.62
CA ALA A 224 32.53 4.82 -35.72
C ALA A 224 31.96 4.41 -34.34
N LEU A 225 32.80 3.86 -33.45
CA LEU A 225 32.39 3.52 -32.09
C LEU A 225 32.11 4.76 -31.23
N PHE A 226 32.86 5.84 -31.41
CA PHE A 226 32.63 7.09 -30.69
C PHE A 226 31.26 7.69 -31.00
N ASP A 227 30.85 7.72 -32.27
CA ASP A 227 29.52 8.21 -32.67
C ASP A 227 28.38 7.39 -32.06
N VAL A 228 28.52 6.06 -32.05
CA VAL A 228 27.53 5.16 -31.42
C VAL A 228 27.47 5.39 -29.90
N ARG A 229 28.63 5.52 -29.23
CA ARG A 229 28.69 5.85 -27.80
C ARG A 229 28.00 7.18 -27.49
N LEU A 230 28.22 8.21 -28.31
CA LEU A 230 27.57 9.51 -28.14
C LEU A 230 26.05 9.40 -28.30
N HIS A 231 25.55 8.61 -29.25
CA HIS A 231 24.12 8.34 -29.39
C HIS A 231 23.54 7.61 -28.18
N ILE A 232 24.19 6.54 -27.71
CA ILE A 232 23.78 5.83 -26.49
C ILE A 232 23.72 6.79 -25.30
N PHE A 233 24.74 7.64 -25.13
CA PHE A 233 24.80 8.63 -24.07
C PHE A 233 23.67 9.66 -24.15
N LYS A 234 23.36 10.17 -25.36
CA LYS A 234 22.22 11.10 -25.57
C LYS A 234 20.89 10.45 -25.20
N VAL A 235 20.65 9.21 -25.65
CA VAL A 235 19.43 8.46 -25.34
C VAL A 235 19.32 8.19 -23.83
N PHE A 236 20.44 7.82 -23.19
CA PHE A 236 20.51 7.67 -21.74
C PHE A 236 20.14 8.98 -21.02
N LEU A 237 20.70 10.13 -21.42
CA LEU A 237 20.44 11.41 -20.78
C LEU A 237 18.96 11.82 -20.89
N ILE A 238 18.35 11.62 -22.07
CA ILE A 238 16.92 11.87 -22.29
C ILE A 238 16.08 10.95 -21.39
N SER A 239 16.36 9.64 -21.40
CA SER A 239 15.65 8.68 -20.56
C SER A 239 15.81 9.00 -19.06
N PHE A 240 17.00 9.38 -18.64
CA PHE A 240 17.29 9.74 -17.25
C PHE A 240 16.50 10.98 -16.83
N GLY A 241 16.44 12.01 -17.68
CA GLY A 241 15.60 13.19 -17.45
C GLY A 241 14.12 12.86 -17.30
N VAL A 242 13.58 12.01 -18.19
CA VAL A 242 12.18 11.53 -18.11
C VAL A 242 11.94 10.76 -16.81
N THR A 243 12.85 9.87 -16.42
CA THR A 243 12.79 9.11 -15.16
C THR A 243 12.78 10.02 -13.94
N ILE A 244 13.62 11.06 -13.89
CA ILE A 244 13.64 12.04 -12.80
C ILE A 244 12.31 12.79 -12.74
N PHE A 245 11.84 13.31 -13.88
CA PHE A 245 10.59 14.05 -13.96
C PHE A 245 9.41 13.21 -13.45
N LEU A 246 9.29 11.97 -13.91
CA LEU A 246 8.21 11.07 -13.50
C LEU A 246 8.31 10.67 -12.02
N SER A 247 9.51 10.50 -11.50
CA SER A 247 9.75 10.30 -10.06
C SER A 247 9.30 11.49 -9.22
N LEU A 248 9.62 12.72 -9.63
CA LEU A 248 9.16 13.94 -8.95
C LEU A 248 7.64 14.10 -9.02
N TYR A 249 7.05 13.78 -10.18
CA TYR A 249 5.60 13.76 -10.36
C TYR A 249 4.91 12.79 -9.38
N PHE A 250 5.41 11.55 -9.26
CA PHE A 250 4.85 10.58 -8.30
C PHE A 250 5.08 10.98 -6.85
N ALA A 251 6.26 11.52 -6.51
CA ALA A 251 6.53 12.05 -5.17
C ALA A 251 5.53 13.16 -4.81
N GLY A 252 5.19 14.04 -5.77
CA GLY A 252 4.17 15.08 -5.59
C GLY A 252 2.75 14.52 -5.40
N THR A 253 2.36 13.58 -6.25
CA THR A 253 0.97 13.06 -6.31
C THR A 253 0.63 12.07 -5.19
N ILE A 254 1.64 11.43 -4.58
CA ILE A 254 1.45 10.38 -3.56
C ILE A 254 1.92 10.85 -2.19
N ALA A 255 3.16 11.34 -2.08
CA ALA A 255 3.73 11.65 -0.76
C ALA A 255 3.10 12.89 -0.12
N ARG A 256 2.67 13.89 -0.91
CA ARG A 256 2.05 15.11 -0.37
C ARG A 256 0.70 14.82 0.30
N PRO A 257 -0.28 14.15 -0.34
CA PRO A 257 -1.54 13.79 0.32
C PRO A 257 -1.34 12.93 1.57
N LEU A 258 -0.44 11.93 1.49
CA LEU A 258 -0.15 11.04 2.63
C LEU A 258 0.43 11.81 3.83
N ARG A 259 1.37 12.74 3.58
CA ARG A 259 1.89 13.63 4.63
C ARG A 259 0.82 14.54 5.22
N LYS A 260 -0.12 15.05 4.41
CA LYS A 260 -1.25 15.85 4.91
C LYS A 260 -2.15 15.03 5.83
N LEU A 261 -2.55 13.82 5.43
CA LEU A 261 -3.35 12.91 6.25
C LEU A 261 -2.62 12.54 7.55
N SER A 262 -1.34 12.18 7.45
CA SER A 262 -0.51 11.84 8.61
C SER A 262 -0.40 13.01 9.59
N LYS A 263 -0.18 14.23 9.09
CA LYS A 263 -0.14 15.44 9.92
C LYS A 263 -1.47 15.69 10.61
N ALA A 264 -2.59 15.60 9.87
CA ALA A 264 -3.92 15.77 10.44
C ALA A 264 -4.22 14.75 11.55
N ALA A 265 -3.91 13.47 11.33
CA ALA A 265 -4.04 12.43 12.34
C ALA A 265 -3.17 12.68 13.58
N HIS A 266 -1.93 13.17 13.38
CA HIS A 266 -1.05 13.54 14.49
C HIS A 266 -1.59 14.71 15.30
N THR A 267 -2.11 15.74 14.63
CA THR A 267 -2.72 16.91 15.27
C THR A 267 -3.94 16.51 16.10
N LEU A 268 -4.82 15.65 15.56
CA LEU A 268 -5.99 15.13 16.28
C LEU A 268 -5.63 14.40 17.57
N ARG A 269 -4.48 13.71 17.60
CA ARG A 269 -4.00 13.03 18.81
C ARG A 269 -3.57 14.02 19.91
N THR A 270 -3.06 15.19 19.53
CA THR A 270 -2.43 16.14 20.46
C THR A 270 -3.27 17.36 20.79
N GLY A 271 -4.24 17.72 19.93
CA GLY A 271 -5.08 18.90 20.09
C GLY A 271 -6.50 18.52 20.53
N MET A 272 -6.91 18.96 21.73
CA MET A 272 -8.27 18.73 22.24
C MET A 272 -9.30 19.76 21.73
N ASN A 273 -8.86 20.91 21.19
CA ASN A 273 -9.75 22.05 20.91
C ASN A 273 -9.92 22.41 19.42
N GLN A 274 -9.23 21.74 18.50
CA GLN A 274 -9.45 21.93 17.07
C GLN A 274 -10.06 20.66 16.52
N ARG A 275 -11.35 20.75 16.15
CA ARG A 275 -11.99 19.83 15.20
C ARG A 275 -11.36 20.05 13.81
N ASP A 276 -10.04 19.92 13.72
CA ASP A 276 -9.31 19.95 12.47
C ASP A 276 -9.77 18.72 11.68
N GLU A 277 -10.66 18.96 10.73
CA GLU A 277 -11.20 17.91 9.90
C GLU A 277 -10.05 17.25 9.12
N ILE A 278 -10.03 15.92 9.12
CA ILE A 278 -9.20 15.15 8.20
C ILE A 278 -9.39 15.76 6.79
N PRO A 279 -8.36 16.00 5.98
CA PRO A 279 -8.52 16.63 4.65
C PRO A 279 -9.32 15.78 3.67
N ASP A 280 -10.38 16.33 3.04
CA ASP A 280 -11.26 15.57 2.14
C ASP A 280 -10.61 15.27 0.80
N LEU A 281 -10.32 13.98 0.62
CA LEU A 281 -9.73 13.43 -0.59
C LEU A 281 -10.66 12.42 -1.26
N THR A 282 -11.94 12.33 -0.87
CA THR A 282 -12.94 11.42 -1.47
C THR A 282 -13.15 11.65 -2.96
N LYS A 283 -12.85 12.86 -3.46
CA LYS A 283 -12.82 13.15 -4.91
C LYS A 283 -11.74 12.37 -5.67
N ARG A 284 -10.76 11.79 -4.97
CA ARG A 284 -9.80 10.86 -5.58
C ARG A 284 -10.42 9.47 -5.57
N ASN A 285 -10.49 8.87 -6.76
CA ASN A 285 -10.93 7.48 -6.92
C ASN A 285 -9.73 6.52 -6.81
N ASP A 286 -8.96 6.64 -5.72
CA ASP A 286 -7.79 5.81 -5.45
C ASP A 286 -7.69 5.43 -3.97
N GLU A 287 -6.71 4.60 -3.62
CA GLU A 287 -6.53 4.08 -2.26
C GLU A 287 -6.29 5.19 -1.21
N ILE A 288 -5.82 6.36 -1.66
CA ILE A 288 -5.64 7.53 -0.79
C ILE A 288 -6.99 8.19 -0.48
N GLY A 289 -7.91 8.21 -1.45
CA GLY A 289 -9.30 8.61 -1.26
C GLY A 289 -10.02 7.72 -0.26
N ASP A 290 -9.95 6.40 -0.44
CA ASP A 290 -10.53 5.41 0.48
C ASP A 290 -9.98 5.55 1.91
N LEU A 291 -8.66 5.76 2.05
CA LEU A 291 -8.02 6.00 3.34
C LEU A 291 -8.52 7.30 3.99
N SER A 292 -8.67 8.38 3.23
CA SER A 292 -9.22 9.64 3.75
C SER A 292 -10.65 9.45 4.25
N GLN A 293 -11.48 8.72 3.51
CA GLN A 293 -12.85 8.40 3.93
C GLN A 293 -12.87 7.60 5.23
N ALA A 294 -12.12 6.49 5.30
CA ALA A 294 -12.07 5.66 6.50
C ALA A 294 -11.57 6.43 7.74
N LEU A 295 -10.56 7.30 7.56
CA LEU A 295 -10.09 8.16 8.65
C LEU A 295 -11.16 9.17 9.09
N ARG A 296 -11.95 9.74 8.17
CA ARG A 296 -13.07 10.64 8.53
C ARG A 296 -14.11 9.90 9.36
N GLU A 297 -14.59 8.77 8.86
CA GLU A 297 -15.65 8.00 9.49
C GLU A 297 -15.25 7.59 10.91
N MET A 298 -14.02 7.10 11.09
CA MET A 298 -13.47 6.81 12.42
C MET A 298 -13.40 8.05 13.31
N THR A 299 -12.94 9.20 12.78
CA THR A 299 -12.82 10.44 13.56
C THR A 299 -14.20 10.99 13.95
N GLN A 300 -15.19 10.93 13.06
CA GLN A 300 -16.56 11.35 13.34
C GLN A 300 -17.21 10.44 14.38
N ALA A 301 -17.04 9.12 14.26
CA ALA A 301 -17.53 8.17 15.24
C ALA A 301 -16.90 8.41 16.62
N LEU A 302 -15.62 8.76 16.67
CA LEU A 302 -14.94 9.13 17.92
C LEU A 302 -15.54 10.39 18.53
N TRP A 303 -15.74 11.46 17.74
CA TRP A 303 -16.35 12.71 18.23
C TRP A 303 -17.78 12.49 18.74
N HIS A 304 -18.61 11.76 18.01
CA HIS A 304 -19.97 11.43 18.48
C HIS A 304 -19.96 10.68 19.82
N ARG A 305 -18.99 9.79 20.04
CA ARG A 305 -18.83 9.12 21.33
C ARG A 305 -18.36 10.07 22.43
N MET A 306 -17.41 10.97 22.13
CA MET A 306 -16.94 11.95 23.11
C MET A 306 -18.05 12.92 23.51
N ASP A 307 -18.79 13.47 22.54
CA ASP A 307 -19.94 14.36 22.80
C ASP A 307 -21.01 13.63 23.64
N ALA A 308 -21.26 12.34 23.37
CA ALA A 308 -22.20 11.53 24.16
C ALA A 308 -21.73 11.29 25.60
N ILE A 309 -20.41 11.10 25.82
CA ILE A 309 -19.81 10.97 27.17
C ILE A 309 -19.88 12.31 27.91
N GLU A 310 -19.57 13.43 27.25
CA GLU A 310 -19.62 14.76 27.84
C GLU A 310 -21.04 15.14 28.26
N SER A 311 -22.03 14.94 27.36
CA SER A 311 -23.45 15.13 27.68
C SER A 311 -23.89 14.23 28.84
N PHE A 312 -23.47 12.96 28.84
CA PHE A 312 -23.81 12.03 29.93
C PHE A 312 -23.25 12.51 31.27
N ALA A 313 -21.99 12.95 31.31
CA ALA A 313 -21.35 13.45 32.53
C ALA A 313 -22.05 14.72 33.04
N ALA A 314 -22.47 15.61 32.14
CA ALA A 314 -23.23 16.80 32.48
C ALA A 314 -24.60 16.44 33.09
N ASP A 315 -25.35 15.55 32.44
CA ASP A 315 -26.66 15.10 32.91
C ASP A 315 -26.57 14.43 34.30
N VAL A 316 -25.60 13.53 34.49
CA VAL A 316 -25.33 12.88 35.78
C VAL A 316 -25.01 13.91 36.86
N SER A 317 -24.20 14.92 36.54
CA SER A 317 -23.83 15.98 37.50
C SER A 317 -25.05 16.79 37.94
N HIS A 318 -25.97 17.08 37.02
CA HIS A 318 -27.22 17.78 37.33
C HIS A 318 -28.14 16.93 38.21
N GLU A 319 -28.33 15.66 37.86
CA GLU A 319 -29.24 14.77 38.57
C GLU A 319 -28.75 14.35 39.97
N LEU A 320 -27.44 14.31 40.20
CA LEU A 320 -26.88 14.14 41.54
C LEU A 320 -27.00 15.41 42.39
N LYS A 321 -26.86 16.60 41.79
CA LYS A 321 -26.88 17.88 42.51
C LYS A 321 -28.25 18.19 43.12
N ASN A 322 -29.33 17.77 42.47
CA ASN A 322 -30.71 17.99 42.91
C ASN A 322 -31.01 17.36 44.30
N PRO A 323 -30.92 16.01 44.48
CA PRO A 323 -31.15 15.37 45.78
C PRO A 323 -30.11 15.80 46.83
N LEU A 324 -28.85 16.07 46.46
CA LEU A 324 -27.86 16.59 47.41
C LEU A 324 -28.23 17.97 47.96
N THR A 325 -28.79 18.83 47.12
CA THR A 325 -29.26 20.16 47.54
C THR A 325 -30.48 20.06 48.45
N SER A 326 -31.43 19.18 48.10
CA SER A 326 -32.61 18.86 48.92
C SER A 326 -32.21 18.28 50.28
N LEU A 327 -31.33 17.27 50.29
CA LEU A 327 -30.78 16.66 51.50
C LEU A 327 -30.14 17.68 52.43
N ARG A 328 -29.26 18.53 51.88
CA ARG A 328 -28.62 19.58 52.67
C ARG A 328 -29.66 20.52 53.30
N SER A 329 -30.64 20.98 52.52
CA SER A 329 -31.72 21.84 53.02
C SER A 329 -32.56 21.16 54.10
N ALA A 330 -32.89 19.88 53.91
CA ALA A 330 -33.70 19.11 54.84
C ALA A 330 -32.95 18.84 56.15
N VAL A 331 -31.66 18.49 56.10
CA VAL A 331 -30.80 18.30 57.27
C VAL A 331 -30.63 19.61 58.05
N GLU A 332 -30.31 20.71 57.37
CA GLU A 332 -30.17 22.03 58.01
C GLU A 332 -31.45 22.50 58.70
N THR A 333 -32.61 22.21 58.09
CA THR A 333 -33.92 22.58 58.63
C THR A 333 -34.34 21.65 59.77
N ALA A 334 -34.11 20.34 59.65
CA ALA A 334 -34.49 19.37 60.66
C ALA A 334 -33.74 19.55 61.98
N ALA A 335 -32.52 20.10 61.92
CA ALA A 335 -31.74 20.47 63.10
C ALA A 335 -32.28 21.70 63.84
N ARG A 336 -33.15 22.50 63.22
CA ARG A 336 -33.67 23.78 63.75
C ARG A 336 -35.17 23.75 64.06
N VAL A 337 -35.88 22.68 63.71
CA VAL A 337 -37.33 22.56 63.88
C VAL A 337 -37.66 21.82 65.17
N ASP A 338 -38.41 22.48 66.06
CA ASP A 338 -38.87 21.91 67.33
C ASP A 338 -40.18 21.11 67.20
N ASN A 339 -40.90 21.25 66.07
CA ASN A 339 -42.16 20.55 65.85
C ASN A 339 -41.90 19.09 65.41
N PRO A 340 -42.29 18.07 66.22
CA PRO A 340 -41.99 16.67 65.92
C PRO A 340 -42.65 16.16 64.64
N LYS A 341 -43.80 16.70 64.22
CA LYS A 341 -44.43 16.32 62.95
C LYS A 341 -43.66 16.86 61.74
N ALA A 342 -43.13 18.08 61.84
CA ALA A 342 -42.35 18.68 60.77
C ALA A 342 -40.95 18.04 60.67
N GLN A 343 -40.33 17.73 61.81
CA GLN A 343 -39.08 16.99 61.87
C GLN A 343 -39.20 15.59 61.24
N LYS A 344 -40.30 14.85 61.55
CA LYS A 344 -40.57 13.55 60.93
C LYS A 344 -40.65 13.65 59.41
N ARG A 345 -41.40 14.63 58.87
CA ARG A 345 -41.48 14.88 57.41
C ARG A 345 -40.11 15.16 56.78
N LEU A 346 -39.25 15.94 57.45
CA LEU A 346 -37.90 16.22 56.95
C LEU A 346 -37.01 14.97 56.97
N MET A 347 -37.14 14.12 57.98
CA MET A 347 -36.46 12.82 58.02
C MET A 347 -36.96 11.87 56.94
N ASP A 348 -38.25 11.90 56.63
CA ASP A 348 -38.83 11.12 55.52
C ASP A 348 -38.25 11.60 54.18
N ILE A 349 -38.13 12.92 53.96
CA ILE A 349 -37.48 13.50 52.77
C ILE A 349 -36.01 13.06 52.67
N ILE A 350 -35.27 13.08 53.78
CA ILE A 350 -33.87 12.67 53.81
C ILE A 350 -33.72 11.19 53.43
N GLN A 351 -34.49 10.30 54.04
CA GLN A 351 -34.44 8.86 53.73
C GLN A 351 -34.81 8.59 52.27
N HIS A 352 -35.80 9.31 51.78
CA HIS A 352 -36.25 9.23 50.40
C HIS A 352 -35.13 9.67 49.42
N ASP A 353 -34.50 10.82 49.64
CA ASP A 353 -33.45 11.33 48.74
C ASP A 353 -32.15 10.52 48.81
N VAL A 354 -31.81 9.92 49.96
CA VAL A 354 -30.71 8.94 50.08
C VAL A 354 -31.02 7.68 49.25
N SER A 355 -32.24 7.14 49.38
CA SER A 355 -32.66 5.97 48.61
C SER A 355 -32.66 6.26 47.10
N ARG A 356 -33.03 7.48 46.71
CA ARG A 356 -32.96 7.94 45.32
C ARG A 356 -31.51 8.01 44.81
N LEU A 357 -30.59 8.56 45.61
CA LEU A 357 -29.17 8.64 45.24
C LEU A 357 -28.55 7.25 45.04
N ASP A 358 -28.83 6.30 45.94
CA ASP A 358 -28.30 4.93 45.86
C ASP A 358 -28.75 4.22 44.57
N ARG A 359 -30.03 4.38 44.21
CA ARG A 359 -30.59 3.88 42.95
C ARG A 359 -29.95 4.56 41.74
N LEU A 360 -29.82 5.88 41.74
CA LEU A 360 -29.23 6.63 40.63
C LEU A 360 -27.76 6.22 40.39
N ILE A 361 -26.99 6.03 41.45
CA ILE A 361 -25.61 5.53 41.37
C ILE A 361 -25.59 4.10 40.80
N THR A 362 -26.50 3.23 41.25
CA THR A 362 -26.62 1.85 40.75
C THR A 362 -26.93 1.85 39.25
N ASP A 363 -27.93 2.63 38.82
CA ASP A 363 -28.33 2.74 37.41
C ASP A 363 -27.22 3.31 36.52
N ILE A 364 -26.48 4.32 37.00
CA ILE A 364 -25.31 4.89 36.30
C ILE A 364 -24.19 3.86 36.16
N SER A 365 -23.92 3.11 37.23
CA SER A 365 -22.92 2.04 37.23
C SER A 365 -23.29 0.93 36.24
N GLU A 366 -24.57 0.51 36.24
CA GLU A 366 -25.08 -0.44 35.26
C GLU A 366 -24.95 0.08 33.82
N ALA A 367 -25.39 1.33 33.56
CA ALA A 367 -25.29 1.95 32.24
C ALA A 367 -23.84 2.02 31.73
N SER A 368 -22.91 2.45 32.59
CA SER A 368 -21.48 2.52 32.25
C SER A 368 -20.88 1.14 31.96
N ARG A 369 -21.41 0.08 32.59
CA ARG A 369 -20.96 -1.31 32.40
C ARG A 369 -21.49 -1.93 31.11
N VAL A 370 -22.67 -1.50 30.63
CA VAL A 370 -23.27 -1.97 29.36
C VAL A 370 -22.30 -1.76 28.20
N ASP A 371 -21.70 -0.57 28.08
CA ASP A 371 -20.77 -0.24 26.98
C ASP A 371 -19.52 -1.13 26.95
N ALA A 372 -18.96 -1.46 28.11
CA ALA A 372 -17.77 -2.29 28.22
C ALA A 372 -18.07 -3.79 27.94
N GLU A 373 -19.25 -4.27 28.35
CA GLU A 373 -19.66 -5.65 28.13
C GLU A 373 -20.13 -5.92 26.70
N MET A 374 -20.84 -4.97 26.05
CA MET A 374 -21.28 -5.13 24.65
C MET A 374 -20.11 -5.37 23.68
N SER A 375 -18.92 -4.83 23.98
CA SER A 375 -17.72 -5.05 23.15
C SER A 375 -17.05 -6.41 23.34
N ARG A 376 -17.36 -7.15 24.40
CA ARG A 376 -16.66 -8.40 24.79
C ARG A 376 -17.59 -9.61 24.94
N ALA A 377 -18.88 -9.38 25.10
CA ALA A 377 -19.86 -10.43 25.33
C ALA A 377 -20.02 -11.30 24.08
N LYS A 378 -20.08 -12.61 24.31
CA LYS A 378 -20.42 -13.57 23.26
C LYS A 378 -21.93 -13.56 23.09
N THR A 379 -22.37 -13.57 21.84
CA THR A 379 -23.78 -13.77 21.51
C THR A 379 -24.11 -15.25 21.65
N GLU A 380 -25.19 -15.53 22.37
CA GLU A 380 -25.71 -16.87 22.65
C GLU A 380 -27.08 -17.03 21.99
N ASP A 381 -27.48 -18.27 21.76
CA ASP A 381 -28.80 -18.60 21.22
C ASP A 381 -29.83 -18.62 22.36
N ILE A 382 -30.83 -17.72 22.31
CA ILE A 382 -31.71 -17.41 23.43
C ILE A 382 -33.16 -17.69 23.04
N ASP A 383 -33.83 -18.56 23.78
CA ASP A 383 -35.29 -18.73 23.71
C ASP A 383 -36.01 -17.61 24.48
N LEU A 384 -36.52 -16.61 23.75
CA LEU A 384 -37.26 -15.50 24.35
C LEU A 384 -38.54 -15.94 25.07
N CYS A 385 -39.19 -17.02 24.62
CA CYS A 385 -40.40 -17.49 25.26
C CYS A 385 -40.09 -18.02 26.67
N ALA A 386 -39.03 -18.82 26.80
CA ALA A 386 -38.57 -19.33 28.09
C ALA A 386 -38.13 -18.19 29.03
N MET A 387 -37.39 -17.21 28.51
CA MET A 387 -36.96 -16.03 29.26
C MET A 387 -38.15 -15.21 29.80
N LEU A 388 -39.12 -14.89 28.94
CA LEU A 388 -40.29 -14.10 29.33
C LEU A 388 -41.18 -14.85 30.34
N ASN A 389 -41.36 -16.17 30.18
CA ASN A 389 -42.05 -17.00 31.17
C ASN A 389 -41.37 -16.92 32.54
N THR A 390 -40.05 -17.09 32.58
CA THR A 390 -39.26 -16.98 33.82
C THR A 390 -39.46 -15.63 34.50
N LEU A 391 -39.49 -14.53 33.74
CA LEU A 391 -39.75 -13.20 34.29
C LEU A 391 -41.17 -13.04 34.84
N VAL A 392 -42.17 -13.61 34.16
CA VAL A 392 -43.56 -13.62 34.63
C VAL A 392 -43.68 -14.40 35.95
N ASP A 393 -43.06 -15.58 36.03
CA ASP A 393 -43.08 -16.44 37.21
C ASP A 393 -42.45 -15.75 38.44
N ILE A 394 -41.31 -15.07 38.25
CA ILE A 394 -40.63 -14.31 39.32
C ILE A 394 -41.54 -13.21 39.89
N HIS A 395 -42.32 -12.54 39.04
CA HIS A 395 -43.23 -11.48 39.47
C HIS A 395 -44.56 -11.98 40.04
N GLN A 396 -44.96 -13.22 39.73
CA GLN A 396 -46.19 -13.85 40.24
C GLN A 396 -45.98 -14.74 41.45
N ALA A 397 -44.73 -15.00 41.86
CA ALA A 397 -44.42 -15.77 43.05
C ALA A 397 -45.14 -15.18 44.29
N PRO A 398 -45.80 -16.00 45.13
CA PRO A 398 -46.52 -15.51 46.30
C PRO A 398 -45.55 -14.79 47.23
N LYS A 399 -45.71 -13.47 47.43
CA LYS A 399 -45.02 -12.76 48.52
C LYS A 399 -45.67 -13.20 49.83
N GLU A 400 -45.01 -14.09 50.58
CA GLU A 400 -45.51 -14.75 51.79
C GLU A 400 -45.84 -13.82 52.99
N ALA A 401 -46.00 -12.50 52.84
CA ALA A 401 -46.18 -11.63 54.01
C ALA A 401 -47.04 -10.36 53.87
N ASP A 402 -47.75 -10.08 52.76
CA ASP A 402 -48.61 -8.89 52.69
C ASP A 402 -49.99 -9.17 52.10
N GLN A 403 -50.97 -9.43 52.98
CA GLN A 403 -52.39 -9.62 52.64
C GLN A 403 -53.13 -8.33 52.20
N ALA A 404 -52.42 -7.28 51.77
CA ALA A 404 -53.03 -5.99 51.44
C ALA A 404 -52.52 -5.30 50.14
N ASN A 405 -51.54 -5.87 49.43
CA ASN A 405 -51.05 -5.28 48.18
C ASN A 405 -51.46 -6.13 46.96
N THR A 406 -52.64 -5.85 46.42
CA THR A 406 -53.02 -6.27 45.06
C THR A 406 -52.01 -5.69 44.07
N THR A 407 -51.29 -6.57 43.37
CA THR A 407 -50.39 -6.21 42.27
C THR A 407 -51.03 -6.62 40.95
N PRO A 408 -50.77 -5.90 39.85
CA PRO A 408 -51.35 -6.21 38.55
C PRO A 408 -51.03 -7.64 38.10
N LYS A 409 -51.98 -8.30 37.45
CA LYS A 409 -51.78 -9.66 36.93
C LYS A 409 -50.96 -9.61 35.65
N LEU A 410 -49.84 -10.35 35.58
CA LEU A 410 -49.09 -10.53 34.34
C LEU A 410 -49.67 -11.68 33.50
N VAL A 411 -49.71 -11.57 32.18
CA VAL A 411 -50.13 -12.66 31.30
C VAL A 411 -49.20 -12.70 30.09
N LEU A 412 -48.60 -13.86 29.80
CA LEU A 412 -47.83 -14.09 28.57
C LEU A 412 -48.69 -14.80 27.53
N ASN A 413 -48.83 -14.18 26.36
CA ASN A 413 -49.50 -14.73 25.19
C ASN A 413 -48.48 -14.93 24.07
N ALA A 414 -48.01 -16.17 23.89
CA ALA A 414 -47.17 -16.54 22.75
C ALA A 414 -48.05 -16.83 21.52
N GLN A 415 -47.88 -16.05 20.45
CA GLN A 415 -48.62 -16.18 19.20
C GLN A 415 -47.71 -16.77 18.11
N GLY A 416 -48.15 -17.88 17.51
CA GLY A 416 -47.48 -18.60 16.42
C GLY A 416 -46.91 -19.97 16.83
N GLN A 417 -46.79 -20.88 15.86
CA GLN A 417 -45.93 -22.06 15.98
C GLN A 417 -44.63 -21.74 15.25
N GLY A 418 -43.55 -21.45 15.97
CA GLY A 418 -42.26 -21.27 15.31
C GLY A 418 -41.26 -20.46 16.11
N ASN A 419 -40.14 -21.12 16.37
CA ASN A 419 -38.83 -20.59 16.73
C ASN A 419 -38.80 -19.16 17.30
N TYR A 420 -38.72 -19.05 18.64
CA TYR A 420 -38.55 -17.80 19.38
C TYR A 420 -37.07 -17.50 19.72
N HIS A 421 -36.15 -18.08 18.96
CA HIS A 421 -34.72 -17.94 19.21
C HIS A 421 -34.15 -16.68 18.56
N ILE A 422 -33.28 -16.00 19.31
CA ILE A 422 -32.48 -14.88 18.85
C ILE A 422 -31.03 -15.05 19.28
N LEU A 423 -30.11 -14.50 18.50
CA LEU A 423 -28.71 -14.43 18.87
C LEU A 423 -28.47 -13.16 19.68
N GLY A 424 -28.07 -13.26 20.95
CA GLY A 424 -27.95 -12.07 21.79
C GLY A 424 -27.24 -12.30 23.13
N MET A 425 -27.36 -11.30 24.01
CA MET A 425 -26.82 -11.33 25.37
C MET A 425 -27.96 -11.50 26.36
N GLU A 426 -28.15 -12.70 26.90
CA GLU A 426 -29.32 -13.07 27.73
C GLU A 426 -29.52 -12.09 28.89
N GLY A 427 -28.48 -11.85 29.69
CA GLY A 427 -28.57 -10.95 30.85
C GLY A 427 -28.96 -9.50 30.50
N ARG A 428 -28.63 -9.03 29.29
CA ARG A 428 -28.99 -7.67 28.84
C ARG A 428 -30.43 -7.61 28.35
N LEU A 429 -30.91 -8.64 27.67
CA LEU A 429 -32.32 -8.74 27.28
C LEU A 429 -33.23 -8.92 28.51
N VAL A 430 -32.80 -9.71 29.50
CA VAL A 430 -33.47 -9.79 30.81
C VAL A 430 -33.60 -8.40 31.45
N GLN A 431 -32.55 -7.58 31.39
CA GLN A 431 -32.56 -6.20 31.91
C GLN A 431 -33.60 -5.33 31.17
N VAL A 432 -33.66 -5.41 29.83
CA VAL A 432 -34.68 -4.70 29.02
C VAL A 432 -36.09 -5.06 29.48
N PHE A 433 -36.41 -6.36 29.49
CA PHE A 433 -37.78 -6.79 29.80
C PHE A 433 -38.14 -6.54 31.26
N ARG A 434 -37.21 -6.69 32.20
CA ARG A 434 -37.42 -6.30 33.60
C ARG A 434 -37.75 -4.80 33.74
N ASN A 435 -37.06 -3.94 32.99
CA ASN A 435 -37.33 -2.49 33.01
C ASN A 435 -38.70 -2.16 32.42
N LEU A 436 -39.08 -2.78 31.30
CA LEU A 436 -40.39 -2.57 30.68
C LEU A 436 -41.54 -3.08 31.55
N ILE A 437 -41.39 -4.29 32.12
CA ILE A 437 -42.36 -4.87 33.04
C ILE A 437 -42.47 -4.03 34.32
N GLY A 438 -41.34 -3.57 34.88
CA GLY A 438 -41.33 -2.70 36.06
C GLY A 438 -42.07 -1.38 35.82
N ASN A 439 -41.93 -0.79 34.63
CA ASN A 439 -42.70 0.39 34.25
C ASN A 439 -44.19 0.08 34.15
N ALA A 440 -44.57 -1.00 33.45
CA ALA A 440 -45.97 -1.43 33.34
C ALA A 440 -46.62 -1.70 34.71
N LEU A 441 -45.89 -2.33 35.62
CA LEU A 441 -46.32 -2.59 37.01
C LEU A 441 -46.56 -1.30 37.80
N THR A 442 -45.75 -0.27 37.54
CA THR A 442 -45.85 0.98 38.30
C THR A 442 -47.01 1.85 37.85
N PHE A 443 -47.36 1.84 36.56
CA PHE A 443 -48.43 2.68 36.01
C PHE A 443 -49.79 1.97 35.92
N SER A 444 -49.83 0.65 36.04
CA SER A 444 -51.08 -0.11 36.03
C SER A 444 -51.86 0.04 37.33
N PRO A 445 -53.21 0.06 37.28
CA PRO A 445 -54.05 -0.04 38.47
C PRO A 445 -53.83 -1.40 39.18
N LYS A 446 -54.06 -1.45 40.51
CA LYS A 446 -53.81 -2.64 41.34
C LYS A 446 -54.53 -3.92 40.88
N ASP A 447 -55.70 -3.77 40.27
CA ASP A 447 -56.51 -4.88 39.73
C ASP A 447 -56.37 -5.02 38.20
N GLY A 448 -55.45 -4.28 37.58
CA GLY A 448 -55.20 -4.28 36.15
C GLY A 448 -54.44 -5.51 35.66
N THR A 449 -54.44 -5.72 34.35
CA THR A 449 -53.70 -6.81 33.68
C THR A 449 -52.61 -6.27 32.76
N ILE A 450 -51.38 -6.74 32.95
CA ILE A 450 -50.25 -6.47 32.07
C ILE A 450 -50.11 -7.64 31.09
N THR A 451 -50.25 -7.36 29.80
CA THR A 451 -50.20 -8.38 28.76
C THR A 451 -48.88 -8.32 28.01
N LEU A 452 -48.11 -9.41 28.08
CA LEU A 452 -46.93 -9.64 27.24
C LEU A 452 -47.35 -10.49 26.05
N THR A 453 -47.23 -9.97 24.83
CA THR A 453 -47.51 -10.72 23.60
C THR A 453 -46.22 -10.96 22.84
N LEU A 454 -45.87 -12.22 22.60
CA LEU A 454 -44.71 -12.62 21.80
C LEU A 454 -45.19 -13.16 20.45
N ALA A 455 -45.00 -12.39 19.39
CA ALA A 455 -45.41 -12.75 18.04
C ALA A 455 -44.21 -13.06 17.14
N SER A 456 -44.30 -14.19 16.43
CA SER A 456 -43.25 -14.70 15.56
C SER A 456 -43.52 -14.31 14.09
N HIS A 457 -42.68 -13.45 13.50
CA HIS A 457 -42.75 -13.08 12.08
C HIS A 457 -41.65 -13.75 11.24
N LYS A 458 -41.65 -13.57 9.91
CA LYS A 458 -40.70 -14.26 9.01
C LYS A 458 -39.22 -14.07 9.38
N ASN A 459 -38.82 -12.86 9.77
CA ASN A 459 -37.41 -12.53 10.03
C ASN A 459 -37.19 -11.83 11.38
N SER A 460 -38.23 -11.72 12.20
CA SER A 460 -38.15 -11.01 13.47
C SER A 460 -39.16 -11.53 14.49
N LEU A 461 -38.88 -11.24 15.75
CA LEU A 461 -39.75 -11.45 16.89
C LEU A 461 -40.24 -10.11 17.38
N ASN A 462 -41.56 -9.99 17.52
CA ASN A 462 -42.22 -8.80 18.01
C ASN A 462 -42.74 -9.07 19.42
N ILE A 463 -42.29 -8.29 20.39
CA ILE A 463 -42.65 -8.39 21.79
C ILE A 463 -43.43 -7.14 22.16
N LEU A 464 -44.70 -7.31 22.51
CA LEU A 464 -45.56 -6.23 22.98
C LEU A 464 -45.72 -6.35 24.49
N ILE A 465 -45.55 -5.24 25.21
CA ILE A 465 -45.82 -5.14 26.64
C ILE A 465 -46.89 -4.07 26.81
N GLU A 466 -48.08 -4.48 27.21
CA GLU A 466 -49.27 -3.63 27.33
C GLU A 466 -49.69 -3.50 28.78
N ASP A 467 -49.89 -2.28 29.26
CA ASP A 467 -50.46 -1.98 30.56
C ASP A 467 -51.89 -1.42 30.45
N GLU A 468 -52.55 -1.24 31.60
CA GLU A 468 -53.88 -0.62 31.73
C GLU A 468 -53.83 0.71 32.49
N GLY A 469 -52.69 1.40 32.39
CA GLY A 469 -52.44 2.67 33.06
C GLY A 469 -53.04 3.89 32.35
N PRO A 470 -52.66 5.11 32.75
CA PRO A 470 -53.12 6.34 32.11
C PRO A 470 -52.57 6.55 30.68
N GLY A 471 -51.62 5.72 30.25
CA GLY A 471 -50.89 5.85 28.99
C GLY A 471 -49.78 6.91 29.04
N ILE A 472 -49.18 7.15 27.88
CA ILE A 472 -48.12 8.12 27.64
C ILE A 472 -48.74 9.45 27.21
N PRO A 473 -48.34 10.59 27.78
CA PRO A 473 -48.85 11.88 27.34
C PRO A 473 -48.57 12.16 25.85
N PRO A 474 -49.51 12.78 25.11
CA PRO A 474 -49.39 12.95 23.67
C PRO A 474 -48.13 13.74 23.28
N GLY A 475 -47.33 13.20 22.37
CA GLY A 475 -46.09 13.83 21.90
C GLY A 475 -44.86 13.58 22.78
N ASN A 476 -44.97 12.68 23.76
CA ASN A 476 -43.86 12.25 24.62
C ASN A 476 -43.42 10.80 24.36
N GLU A 477 -44.01 10.11 23.39
CA GLU A 477 -43.74 8.70 23.04
C GLU A 477 -42.26 8.45 22.68
N GLU A 478 -41.61 9.41 22.05
CA GLU A 478 -40.16 9.35 21.78
C GLU A 478 -39.32 9.88 22.95
N LYS A 479 -39.87 10.83 23.74
CA LYS A 479 -39.14 11.51 24.81
C LYS A 479 -38.92 10.61 26.02
N ILE A 480 -39.80 9.64 26.28
CA ILE A 480 -39.66 8.68 27.38
C ILE A 480 -38.40 7.82 27.28
N PHE A 481 -37.79 7.71 26.09
CA PHE A 481 -36.52 7.03 25.90
C PHE A 481 -35.30 7.94 26.08
N LYS A 482 -35.49 9.23 26.37
CA LYS A 482 -34.39 10.13 26.73
C LYS A 482 -33.93 9.86 28.16
N ARG A 483 -32.62 10.00 28.39
CA ARG A 483 -32.02 9.83 29.72
C ARG A 483 -32.61 10.82 30.71
N PHE A 484 -32.84 10.36 31.93
CA PHE A 484 -33.37 11.15 33.06
C PHE A 484 -34.74 11.78 32.81
N TYR A 485 -35.45 11.36 31.74
CA TYR A 485 -36.82 11.80 31.52
C TYR A 485 -37.76 11.11 32.50
N THR A 486 -38.63 11.87 33.15
CA THR A 486 -39.70 11.36 34.02
C THR A 486 -40.90 12.30 33.91
N GLU A 487 -42.07 11.72 33.64
CA GLU A 487 -43.34 12.45 33.60
C GLU A 487 -44.31 11.72 34.54
N ARG A 488 -44.35 12.14 35.82
CA ARG A 488 -45.22 11.57 36.84
C ARG A 488 -45.82 12.69 37.73
N PRO A 489 -47.12 12.62 38.09
CA PRO A 489 -47.72 13.56 39.04
C PRO A 489 -47.05 13.50 40.42
N GLU A 490 -46.99 14.62 41.14
CA GLU A 490 -46.31 14.79 42.44
C GLU A 490 -46.87 13.92 43.58
N THR A 491 -48.00 13.24 43.38
CA THR A 491 -48.77 12.57 44.45
C THR A 491 -48.49 11.08 44.64
N ASP A 492 -47.79 10.41 43.71
CA ASP A 492 -47.42 8.99 43.83
C ASP A 492 -45.90 8.83 43.93
N GLU A 493 -45.43 8.19 45.02
CA GLU A 493 -44.07 7.73 45.32
C GLU A 493 -42.96 8.28 44.40
N PHE A 494 -42.62 9.56 44.61
CA PHE A 494 -41.74 10.36 43.77
C PHE A 494 -40.26 10.00 43.92
N GLY A 495 -39.83 8.75 43.70
CA GLY A 495 -38.41 8.38 43.86
C GLY A 495 -37.98 6.98 43.46
N ASN A 496 -38.86 6.16 42.88
CA ASN A 496 -38.52 4.77 42.55
C ASN A 496 -37.78 4.56 41.23
N HIS A 497 -37.62 5.59 40.37
CA HIS A 497 -37.08 5.40 39.01
C HIS A 497 -36.14 6.55 38.62
N SER A 498 -34.91 6.23 38.17
CA SER A 498 -33.89 7.23 37.79
C SER A 498 -34.13 7.87 36.42
N GLY A 499 -35.15 7.46 35.66
CA GLY A 499 -35.35 7.88 34.26
C GLY A 499 -34.29 7.34 33.28
N LEU A 500 -33.41 6.43 33.74
CA LEU A 500 -32.38 5.80 32.91
C LEU A 500 -32.84 4.47 32.28
N GLY A 501 -33.77 3.76 32.92
CA GLY A 501 -34.14 2.39 32.55
C GLY A 501 -34.63 2.23 31.10
N LEU A 502 -35.48 3.15 30.60
CA LEU A 502 -35.96 3.12 29.21
C LEU A 502 -34.88 3.49 28.20
N ALA A 503 -34.03 4.47 28.52
CA ALA A 503 -32.89 4.85 27.67
C ALA A 503 -31.88 3.70 27.53
N ILE A 504 -31.57 3.02 28.63
CA ILE A 504 -30.72 1.82 28.64
C ILE A 504 -31.38 0.70 27.84
N SER A 505 -32.69 0.49 28.01
CA SER A 505 -33.43 -0.53 27.28
C SER A 505 -33.35 -0.32 25.77
N LYS A 506 -33.51 0.93 25.31
CA LYS A 506 -33.34 1.31 23.91
C LYS A 506 -31.93 1.02 23.40
N GLN A 507 -30.91 1.42 24.14
CA GLN A 507 -29.51 1.16 23.78
C GLN A 507 -29.21 -0.34 23.64
N ILE A 508 -29.71 -1.17 24.57
CA ILE A 508 -29.53 -2.63 24.51
C ILE A 508 -30.25 -3.21 23.29
N VAL A 509 -31.49 -2.82 23.01
CA VAL A 509 -32.26 -3.32 21.87
C VAL A 509 -31.61 -2.93 20.54
N GLU A 510 -31.17 -1.69 20.40
CA GLU A 510 -30.46 -1.21 19.20
C GLU A 510 -29.12 -1.93 18.99
N ALA A 511 -28.39 -2.25 20.07
CA ALA A 511 -27.16 -3.04 19.99
C ALA A 511 -27.40 -4.49 19.51
N HIS A 512 -28.61 -5.02 19.67
CA HIS A 512 -29.04 -6.31 19.11
C HIS A 512 -29.61 -6.17 17.68
N GLY A 513 -29.47 -5.01 17.04
CA GLY A 513 -30.03 -4.73 15.72
C GLY A 513 -31.55 -4.63 15.69
N GLY A 514 -32.19 -4.47 16.86
CA GLY A 514 -33.62 -4.34 17.02
C GLY A 514 -34.12 -2.91 17.11
N THR A 515 -35.42 -2.75 17.31
CA THR A 515 -36.05 -1.45 17.59
C THR A 515 -36.97 -1.54 18.81
N ILE A 516 -37.04 -0.45 19.58
CA ILE A 516 -38.03 -0.27 20.64
C ILE A 516 -38.83 1.01 20.38
N THR A 517 -40.14 0.90 20.51
CA THR A 517 -41.07 2.02 20.36
C THR A 517 -42.14 1.95 21.44
N ALA A 518 -42.86 3.06 21.64
CA ALA A 518 -43.96 3.13 22.57
C ALA A 518 -45.15 3.83 21.91
N GLU A 519 -46.35 3.35 22.20
CA GLU A 519 -47.60 3.93 21.73
C GLU A 519 -48.69 3.80 22.81
N ASN A 520 -49.79 4.53 22.64
CA ASN A 520 -50.95 4.41 23.52
C ASN A 520 -51.91 3.34 23.01
N LYS A 521 -52.40 2.49 23.92
CA LYS A 521 -53.49 1.57 23.65
C LYS A 521 -54.81 2.33 23.72
N THR A 522 -55.61 2.26 22.66
CA THR A 522 -56.92 2.94 22.59
C THR A 522 -58.07 1.95 22.52
N ASP A 523 -59.21 2.34 23.08
CA ASP A 523 -60.47 1.60 22.91
C ASP A 523 -61.16 1.92 21.56
N ASN A 524 -62.29 1.26 21.29
CA ASN A 524 -63.09 1.47 20.08
C ASN A 524 -63.65 2.90 19.94
N GLN A 525 -63.56 3.73 20.99
CA GLN A 525 -64.00 5.13 21.02
C GLN A 525 -62.81 6.10 20.96
N GLY A 526 -61.57 5.60 20.82
CA GLY A 526 -60.35 6.39 20.74
C GLY A 526 -59.82 6.89 22.09
N LYS A 527 -60.37 6.41 23.22
CA LYS A 527 -59.90 6.77 24.56
C LYS A 527 -58.66 5.95 24.90
N ILE A 528 -57.65 6.60 25.49
CA ILE A 528 -56.43 5.93 25.98
C ILE A 528 -56.80 5.02 27.16
N THR A 529 -56.39 3.76 27.07
CA THR A 529 -56.65 2.69 28.06
C THR A 529 -55.38 2.10 28.64
N GLY A 530 -54.20 2.58 28.21
CA GLY A 530 -52.90 2.10 28.67
C GLY A 530 -51.77 2.50 27.73
N ALA A 531 -50.54 2.16 28.11
CA ALA A 531 -49.37 2.24 27.23
C ALA A 531 -49.01 0.87 26.66
N ARG A 532 -48.38 0.87 25.49
CA ARG A 532 -47.86 -0.30 24.79
C ARG A 532 -46.43 -0.04 24.38
N PHE A 533 -45.51 -0.86 24.88
CA PHE A 533 -44.13 -0.92 24.41
C PHE A 533 -44.00 -2.03 23.37
N ILE A 534 -43.31 -1.74 22.27
CA ILE A 534 -43.11 -2.68 21.15
C ILE A 534 -41.61 -2.84 20.95
N VAL A 535 -41.10 -4.06 21.14
CA VAL A 535 -39.71 -4.43 20.93
C VAL A 535 -39.63 -5.40 19.75
N ASN A 536 -38.81 -5.09 18.76
CA ASN A 536 -38.62 -5.91 17.57
C ASN A 536 -37.16 -6.38 17.52
N LEU A 537 -36.93 -7.69 17.48
CA LEU A 537 -35.61 -8.31 17.46
C LEU A 537 -35.46 -9.24 16.25
N ALA A 538 -34.28 -9.26 15.63
CA ALA A 538 -34.03 -10.17 14.52
C ALA A 538 -33.97 -11.63 14.98
N LYS A 539 -34.58 -12.54 14.23
CA LYS A 539 -34.48 -13.98 14.49
C LYS A 539 -33.08 -14.50 14.18
N SER A 540 -32.65 -15.52 14.93
CA SER A 540 -31.42 -16.28 14.63
C SER A 540 -31.56 -17.18 13.41
#